data_AF-A0A8J9UKM3-F1
#
_entry.id   AF-A0A8J9UKM3-F1
#
_cell.length_a   1.000
_cell.length_b   1.000
_cell.length_c   1.000
_cell.angle_alpha   90.00
_cell.angle_beta   90.00
_cell.angle_gamma   90.00
#
_symmetry.space_group_name_H-M   'P 1'
#
loop_
_entity.id
_entity.type
_entity.pdbx_description
1 polymer ?
#
loop_
_entity_poly.entity_id
_entity_poly.type
_entity_poly.pdbx_seq_one_letter_code
_entity_poly.pdbx_strand_id
1 'polypeptide(L)'
;MGRRKNQWLCADLLMGILIGKGLFLTITGKLYEGDWQKGFRHGFGVLSKKLPNGIFSLEYRGDWVRGKPEGAGWRYFDNGDVYFGFWKRGYRDGYGKMWYSDGTLYVGYWERNKKHGLGMFVQINGNRYEGNWEDDLRHGLGRFYHMHTGQLQEGCWVRGVCVRSKMSDIIIRQFCDLPTEYPIPMETLRNSRKILEESEVWLKQRIGEVDNNLKHCIDKM
;
A
#
# COMPACT_ATOMS: atom_id res chain seq x y z
N MET A 1 2.56 -46.08 36.96
CA MET A 1 1.80 -45.06 36.22
C MET A 1 1.95 -43.71 36.92
N GLY A 2 3.00 -42.94 36.58
CA GLY A 2 3.27 -41.64 37.21
C GLY A 2 2.62 -40.52 36.41
N ARG A 3 1.62 -39.84 36.99
CA ARG A 3 1.03 -38.61 36.44
C ARG A 3 2.12 -37.52 36.40
N ARG A 4 2.55 -37.13 35.19
CA ARG A 4 3.35 -35.91 34.99
C ARG A 4 2.49 -34.71 35.35
N LYS A 5 2.74 -34.11 36.51
CA LYS A 5 2.26 -32.77 36.85
C LYS A 5 3.00 -31.79 35.95
N ASN A 6 2.36 -31.35 34.86
CA ASN A 6 2.84 -30.18 34.13
C ASN A 6 2.61 -28.95 35.04
N GLN A 7 3.72 -28.38 35.46
CA GLN A 7 3.86 -27.24 36.35
C GLN A 7 3.48 -25.98 35.55
N TRP A 8 2.34 -25.37 35.86
CA TRP A 8 1.89 -24.10 35.27
C TRP A 8 2.42 -22.94 36.11
N LEU A 9 3.13 -21.99 35.49
CA LEU A 9 3.71 -20.82 36.14
C LEU A 9 2.79 -19.59 35.93
N CYS A 10 2.47 -18.96 37.06
CA CYS A 10 1.77 -17.69 37.34
C CYS A 10 0.82 -17.10 36.29
N ALA A 11 -0.48 -17.28 36.56
CA ALA A 11 -1.50 -16.27 36.32
C ALA A 11 -2.22 -16.03 37.66
N ASP A 12 -2.66 -14.79 37.93
CA ASP A 12 -3.54 -14.50 39.06
C ASP A 12 -4.90 -15.17 38.79
N LEU A 13 -5.06 -16.39 39.32
CA LEU A 13 -6.28 -17.19 39.19
C LEU A 13 -7.31 -16.69 40.19
N LEU A 14 -8.19 -15.76 39.77
CA LEU A 14 -9.41 -15.46 40.51
C LEU A 14 -10.54 -16.36 39.98
N MET A 15 -11.03 -17.28 40.81
CA MET A 15 -12.15 -18.20 40.50
C MET A 15 -12.00 -19.07 39.24
N GLY A 16 -10.76 -19.39 38.83
CA GLY A 16 -10.50 -20.21 37.64
C GLY A 16 -10.62 -19.46 36.31
N ILE A 17 -10.76 -18.12 36.34
CA ILE A 17 -10.79 -17.25 35.17
C ILE A 17 -9.48 -16.46 35.11
N LEU A 18 -8.82 -16.48 33.95
CA LEU A 18 -7.59 -15.70 33.73
C LEU A 18 -7.91 -14.20 33.67
N ILE A 19 -7.26 -13.42 34.53
CA ILE A 19 -7.37 -11.96 34.64
C ILE A 19 -5.97 -11.38 34.85
N GLY A 20 -5.69 -10.21 34.28
CA GLY A 20 -4.39 -9.54 34.44
C GLY A 20 -3.33 -10.14 33.53
N LYS A 21 -2.05 -10.06 33.91
CA LYS A 21 -0.94 -10.59 33.10
C LYS A 21 -0.77 -12.08 33.33
N GLY A 22 -0.51 -12.83 32.27
CA GLY A 22 -0.28 -14.26 32.41
C GLY A 22 0.24 -14.95 31.17
N LEU A 23 0.83 -16.12 31.40
CA LEU A 23 1.33 -17.04 30.39
C LEU A 23 0.36 -18.20 30.20
N PHE A 24 0.04 -18.57 28.97
CA PHE A 24 -0.82 -19.72 28.65
C PHE A 24 -0.26 -20.53 27.49
N LEU A 25 0.05 -21.80 27.75
CA LEU A 25 0.48 -22.76 26.73
C LEU A 25 -0.68 -23.72 26.42
N THR A 26 -1.18 -23.68 25.20
CA THR A 26 -2.18 -24.64 24.72
C THR A 26 -1.58 -26.03 24.53
N ILE A 27 -2.41 -27.07 24.60
CA ILE A 27 -2.01 -28.45 24.23
C ILE A 27 -1.51 -28.55 22.78
N THR A 28 -1.96 -27.64 21.91
CA THR A 28 -1.53 -27.51 20.52
C THR A 28 -0.18 -26.82 20.34
N GLY A 29 0.48 -26.38 21.41
CA GLY A 29 1.80 -25.76 21.36
C GLY A 29 1.80 -24.26 21.04
N LYS A 30 0.65 -23.58 21.09
CA LYS A 30 0.59 -22.10 21.06
C LYS A 30 0.78 -21.53 22.46
N LEU A 31 1.73 -20.62 22.60
CA LEU A 31 2.06 -19.89 23.82
C LEU A 31 1.58 -18.46 23.70
N TYR A 32 0.74 -18.01 24.64
CA TYR A 32 0.38 -16.62 24.78
C TYR A 32 0.99 -16.04 26.05
N GLU A 33 1.53 -14.83 25.94
CA GLU A 33 2.02 -14.02 27.05
C GLU A 33 1.42 -12.63 26.92
N GLY A 34 0.64 -12.17 27.89
CA GLY A 34 0.05 -10.84 27.82
C GLY A 34 -1.10 -10.65 28.80
N ASP A 35 -1.92 -9.63 28.55
CA ASP A 35 -3.06 -9.35 29.40
C ASP A 35 -4.25 -10.29 29.10
N TRP A 36 -5.04 -10.53 30.14
CA TRP A 36 -6.22 -11.38 30.15
C TRP A 36 -7.38 -10.62 30.77
N GLN A 37 -8.55 -10.76 30.17
CA GLN A 37 -9.79 -10.23 30.70
C GLN A 37 -10.90 -11.26 30.52
N LYS A 38 -11.51 -11.69 31.63
CA LYS A 38 -12.61 -12.67 31.65
C LYS A 38 -12.26 -13.95 30.87
N GLY A 39 -11.03 -14.44 31.00
CA GLY A 39 -10.56 -15.66 30.32
C GLY A 39 -10.21 -15.49 28.84
N PHE A 40 -10.33 -14.28 28.28
CA PHE A 40 -9.90 -13.99 26.92
C PHE A 40 -8.59 -13.20 26.92
N ARG A 41 -7.75 -13.43 25.90
CA ARG A 41 -6.64 -12.52 25.56
C ARG A 41 -7.19 -11.12 25.35
N HIS A 42 -6.62 -10.15 26.05
CA HIS A 42 -7.03 -8.77 26.03
C HIS A 42 -5.80 -7.87 26.18
N GLY A 43 -5.91 -6.58 25.91
CA GLY A 43 -4.80 -5.65 26.10
C GLY A 43 -3.61 -6.01 25.22
N PHE A 44 -2.40 -5.76 25.70
CA PHE A 44 -1.21 -6.08 24.93
C PHE A 44 -0.79 -7.54 25.13
N GLY A 45 -0.37 -8.21 24.06
CA GLY A 45 0.10 -9.59 24.19
C GLY A 45 0.85 -10.13 22.99
N VAL A 46 1.58 -11.20 23.26
CA VAL A 46 2.44 -11.93 22.33
C VAL A 46 1.90 -13.34 22.20
N LEU A 47 1.71 -13.79 20.95
CA LEU A 47 1.36 -15.17 20.62
C LEU A 47 2.52 -15.79 19.85
N SER A 48 2.99 -16.94 20.32
CA SER A 48 4.05 -17.73 19.69
C SER A 48 3.60 -19.17 19.44
N LYS A 49 4.20 -19.83 18.46
CA LYS A 49 3.93 -21.22 18.07
C LYS A 49 5.16 -22.07 18.28
N LYS A 50 5.01 -23.21 18.95
CA LYS A 50 6.09 -24.18 19.12
C LYS A 50 6.38 -24.88 17.79
N LEU A 51 7.63 -24.81 17.35
CA LEU A 51 8.15 -25.52 16.18
C LEU A 51 8.56 -26.95 16.56
N PRO A 52 8.74 -27.86 15.56
CA PRO A 52 9.15 -29.24 15.82
C PRO A 52 10.48 -29.39 16.58
N ASN A 53 11.41 -28.45 16.38
CA ASN A 53 12.69 -28.39 17.09
C ASN A 53 12.56 -27.93 18.57
N GLY A 54 11.34 -27.66 19.04
CA GLY A 54 11.05 -27.22 20.40
C GLY A 54 11.16 -25.72 20.63
N ILE A 55 11.65 -24.95 19.65
CA ILE A 55 11.78 -23.49 19.70
C ILE A 55 10.41 -22.85 19.45
N PHE A 56 10.14 -21.73 20.12
CA PHE A 56 8.93 -20.94 19.85
C PHE A 56 9.22 -19.88 18.79
N SER A 57 8.39 -19.85 17.73
CA SER A 57 8.39 -18.80 16.72
C SER A 57 7.31 -17.78 17.04
N LEU A 58 7.64 -16.50 16.96
CA LEU A 58 6.69 -15.41 17.15
C LEU A 58 5.64 -15.45 16.04
N GLU A 59 4.36 -15.45 16.42
CA GLU A 59 3.24 -15.50 15.50
C GLU A 59 2.55 -14.11 15.43
N TYR A 60 2.32 -13.47 16.57
CA TYR A 60 1.71 -12.15 16.64
C TYR A 60 2.18 -11.38 17.87
N ARG A 61 2.30 -10.05 17.76
CA ARG A 61 2.57 -9.14 18.86
C ARG A 61 1.79 -7.85 18.65
N GLY A 62 0.91 -7.49 19.59
CA GLY A 62 0.07 -6.30 19.46
C GLY A 62 -1.10 -6.33 20.42
N ASP A 63 -2.11 -5.51 20.12
CA ASP A 63 -3.29 -5.42 20.96
C ASP A 63 -4.31 -6.53 20.67
N TRP A 64 -5.02 -6.93 21.71
CA TRP A 64 -6.01 -7.99 21.71
C TRP A 64 -7.30 -7.50 22.32
N VAL A 65 -8.42 -7.87 21.70
CA VAL A 65 -9.76 -7.68 22.29
C VAL A 65 -10.52 -8.99 22.15
N ARG A 66 -10.90 -9.56 23.31
CA ARG A 66 -11.71 -10.80 23.41
C ARG A 66 -11.15 -11.94 22.55
N GLY A 67 -9.84 -12.13 22.61
CA GLY A 67 -9.17 -13.22 21.91
C GLY A 67 -8.84 -12.95 20.44
N LYS A 68 -9.09 -11.76 19.92
CA LYS A 68 -8.79 -11.38 18.53
C LYS A 68 -7.79 -10.23 18.46
N PRO A 69 -6.88 -10.22 17.48
CA PRO A 69 -6.10 -9.04 17.14
C PRO A 69 -6.99 -7.82 16.91
N GLU A 70 -6.64 -6.71 17.53
CA GLU A 70 -7.30 -5.41 17.41
C GLU A 70 -6.21 -4.33 17.48
N GLY A 71 -6.45 -3.11 17.00
CA GLY A 71 -5.45 -2.04 17.13
C GLY A 71 -4.17 -2.30 16.34
N ALA A 72 -3.02 -1.83 16.83
CA ALA A 72 -1.76 -1.96 16.11
C ALA A 72 -1.06 -3.28 16.46
N GLY A 73 -0.52 -3.97 15.45
CA GLY A 73 0.18 -5.22 15.71
C GLY A 73 1.03 -5.75 14.56
N TRP A 74 2.01 -6.54 14.95
CA TRP A 74 2.88 -7.34 14.09
C TRP A 74 2.33 -8.75 13.95
N ARG A 75 2.31 -9.27 12.73
CA ARG A 75 2.00 -10.66 12.41
C ARG A 75 3.13 -11.23 11.57
N TYR A 76 3.58 -12.42 11.95
CA TYR A 76 4.58 -13.19 11.23
C TYR A 76 3.86 -14.44 10.71
N PHE A 77 3.99 -14.69 9.41
CA PHE A 77 3.33 -15.80 8.74
C PHE A 77 4.32 -16.95 8.54
N ASP A 78 3.79 -18.18 8.47
CA ASP A 78 4.62 -19.39 8.30
C ASP A 78 5.39 -19.39 6.97
N ASN A 79 4.92 -18.64 5.96
CA ASN A 79 5.57 -18.48 4.65
C ASN A 79 6.69 -17.41 4.64
N GLY A 80 7.00 -16.80 5.79
CA GLY A 80 8.01 -15.74 5.91
C GLY A 80 7.47 -14.32 5.69
N ASP A 81 6.20 -14.15 5.32
CA ASP A 81 5.61 -12.81 5.21
C ASP A 81 5.52 -12.16 6.60
N VAL A 82 5.61 -10.84 6.63
CA VAL A 82 5.49 -10.03 7.83
C VAL A 82 4.52 -8.89 7.57
N TYR A 83 3.55 -8.72 8.46
CA TYR A 83 2.63 -7.59 8.44
C TYR A 83 2.80 -6.74 9.69
N PHE A 84 2.80 -5.42 9.52
CA PHE A 84 2.64 -4.45 10.59
C PHE A 84 1.55 -3.46 10.21
N GLY A 85 0.55 -3.29 11.07
CA GLY A 85 -0.49 -2.31 10.83
C GLY A 85 -1.67 -2.48 11.74
N PHE A 86 -2.78 -1.89 11.34
CA PHE A 86 -4.02 -1.95 12.09
C PHE A 86 -4.78 -3.25 11.87
N TRP A 87 -5.45 -3.68 12.94
CA TRP A 87 -6.27 -4.88 13.03
C TRP A 87 -7.65 -4.51 13.59
N LYS A 88 -8.68 -5.16 13.05
CA LYS A 88 -10.05 -5.03 13.54
C LYS A 88 -10.71 -6.39 13.53
N ARG A 89 -11.13 -6.87 14.70
CA ARG A 89 -11.79 -8.17 14.88
C ARG A 89 -11.00 -9.34 14.26
N GLY A 90 -9.67 -9.26 14.30
CA GLY A 90 -8.76 -10.28 13.76
C GLY A 90 -8.48 -10.20 12.26
N TYR A 91 -8.97 -9.18 11.56
CA TYR A 91 -8.62 -8.90 10.16
C TYR A 91 -7.67 -7.71 10.08
N ARG A 92 -6.78 -7.71 9.09
CA ARG A 92 -6.05 -6.49 8.69
C ARG A 92 -7.06 -5.47 8.17
N ASP A 93 -7.09 -4.30 8.78
CA ASP A 93 -8.12 -3.29 8.56
C ASP A 93 -7.56 -1.92 8.97
N GLY A 94 -7.57 -0.96 8.06
CA GLY A 94 -6.85 0.31 8.20
C GLY A 94 -5.47 0.30 7.53
N TYR A 95 -4.61 1.25 7.90
CA TYR A 95 -3.28 1.38 7.27
C TYR A 95 -2.30 0.30 7.76
N GLY A 96 -1.50 -0.25 6.84
CA GLY A 96 -0.52 -1.28 7.18
C GLY A 96 0.54 -1.49 6.11
N LYS A 97 1.61 -2.16 6.51
CA LYS A 97 2.75 -2.57 5.69
C LYS A 97 2.85 -4.09 5.68
N MET A 98 2.98 -4.67 4.51
CA MET A 98 3.21 -6.10 4.30
C MET A 98 4.51 -6.28 3.54
N TRP A 99 5.47 -6.94 4.17
CA TRP A 99 6.67 -7.46 3.54
C TRP A 99 6.41 -8.91 3.17
N TYR A 100 6.48 -9.22 1.89
CA TYR A 100 6.32 -10.58 1.40
C TYR A 100 7.68 -11.26 1.36
N SER A 101 7.70 -12.59 1.54
CA SER A 101 8.94 -13.37 1.54
C SER A 101 9.63 -13.41 0.17
N ASP A 102 8.91 -13.11 -0.90
CA ASP A 102 9.44 -12.93 -2.26
C ASP A 102 10.17 -11.58 -2.47
N GLY A 103 10.27 -10.74 -1.42
CA GLY A 103 10.89 -9.42 -1.46
C GLY A 103 9.98 -8.30 -1.94
N THR A 104 8.72 -8.59 -2.31
CA THR A 104 7.75 -7.55 -2.63
C THR A 104 7.24 -6.85 -1.36
N LEU A 105 6.77 -5.62 -1.53
CA LEU A 105 6.30 -4.77 -0.42
C LEU A 105 4.98 -4.13 -0.79
N TYR A 106 4.00 -4.20 0.11
CA TYR A 106 2.81 -3.36 0.06
C TYR A 106 2.75 -2.41 1.25
N VAL A 107 2.41 -1.15 1.00
CA VAL A 107 2.19 -0.13 2.01
C VAL A 107 0.92 0.62 1.66
N GLY A 108 -0.12 0.52 2.47
CA GLY A 108 -1.40 1.15 2.16
C GLY A 108 -2.53 0.74 3.07
N TYR A 109 -3.74 1.07 2.65
CA TYR A 109 -4.94 0.67 3.37
C TYR A 109 -5.32 -0.79 3.11
N TRP A 110 -5.95 -1.37 4.11
CA TRP A 110 -6.48 -2.73 4.13
C TRP A 110 -7.93 -2.68 4.58
N GLU A 111 -8.75 -3.55 4.01
CA GLU A 111 -10.11 -3.81 4.47
C GLU A 111 -10.31 -5.33 4.52
N ARG A 112 -10.64 -5.85 5.71
CA ARG A 112 -10.93 -7.28 5.91
C ARG A 112 -9.91 -8.23 5.24
N ASN A 113 -8.63 -8.03 5.50
CA ASN A 113 -7.50 -8.79 4.94
C ASN A 113 -7.15 -8.55 3.47
N LYS A 114 -7.85 -7.66 2.77
CA LYS A 114 -7.58 -7.31 1.37
C LYS A 114 -6.99 -5.91 1.25
N LYS A 115 -6.12 -5.68 0.27
CA LYS A 115 -5.66 -4.33 -0.08
C LYS A 115 -6.85 -3.53 -0.59
N HIS A 116 -7.03 -2.33 -0.06
CA HIS A 116 -8.14 -1.45 -0.36
C HIS A 116 -7.71 0.01 -0.25
N GLY A 117 -8.39 0.94 -0.92
CA GLY A 117 -8.09 2.37 -0.84
C GLY A 117 -6.71 2.72 -1.41
N LEU A 118 -6.08 3.77 -0.89
CA LEU A 118 -4.76 4.20 -1.36
C LEU A 118 -3.65 3.25 -0.90
N GLY A 119 -2.77 2.86 -1.81
CA GLY A 119 -1.63 2.00 -1.50
C GLY A 119 -0.53 2.01 -2.55
N MET A 120 0.66 1.67 -2.09
CA MET A 120 1.89 1.51 -2.86
C MET A 120 2.30 0.04 -2.84
N PHE A 121 2.57 -0.52 -4.01
CA PHE A 121 3.09 -1.88 -4.18
C PHE A 121 4.42 -1.82 -4.93
N VAL A 122 5.47 -2.36 -4.33
CA VAL A 122 6.82 -2.42 -4.88
C VAL A 122 7.16 -3.87 -5.17
N GLN A 123 7.50 -4.15 -6.43
CA GLN A 123 7.97 -5.45 -6.88
C GLN A 123 9.47 -5.60 -6.62
N ILE A 124 9.97 -6.85 -6.58
CA ILE A 124 11.39 -7.13 -6.39
C ILE A 124 12.28 -6.52 -7.49
N ASN A 125 11.74 -6.40 -8.71
CA ASN A 125 12.40 -5.72 -9.84
C ASN A 125 12.33 -4.18 -9.72
N GLY A 126 11.93 -3.64 -8.57
CA GLY A 126 11.80 -2.20 -8.34
C GLY A 126 10.57 -1.57 -8.97
N ASN A 127 9.86 -2.23 -9.90
CA ASN A 127 8.62 -1.66 -10.46
C ASN A 127 7.65 -1.34 -9.33
N ARG A 128 6.98 -0.21 -9.45
CA ARG A 128 6.17 0.34 -8.36
C ARG A 128 4.82 0.80 -8.87
N TYR A 129 3.75 0.38 -8.23
CA TYR A 129 2.42 0.94 -8.42
C TYR A 129 2.03 1.79 -7.22
N GLU A 130 1.50 2.98 -7.46
CA GLU A 130 0.92 3.88 -6.47
C GLU A 130 -0.47 4.29 -6.93
N GLY A 131 -1.51 3.99 -6.18
CA GLY A 131 -2.87 4.33 -6.59
C GLY A 131 -3.93 3.71 -5.71
N ASN A 132 -5.17 3.68 -6.22
CA ASN A 132 -6.25 3.02 -5.51
C ASN A 132 -6.23 1.50 -5.71
N TRP A 133 -6.75 0.81 -4.71
CA TRP A 133 -6.92 -0.63 -4.60
C TRP A 133 -8.35 -0.95 -4.21
N GLU A 134 -8.87 -2.03 -4.74
CA GLU A 134 -10.18 -2.58 -4.40
C GLU A 134 -10.08 -4.10 -4.48
N ASP A 135 -10.41 -4.80 -3.40
CA ASP A 135 -10.39 -6.26 -3.32
C ASP A 135 -9.09 -6.90 -3.83
N ASP A 136 -7.93 -6.41 -3.35
CA ASP A 136 -6.58 -6.84 -3.75
C ASP A 136 -6.15 -6.46 -5.18
N LEU A 137 -7.02 -5.81 -5.96
CA LEU A 137 -6.77 -5.41 -7.33
C LEU A 137 -6.53 -3.90 -7.43
N ARG A 138 -5.65 -3.50 -8.36
CA ARG A 138 -5.49 -2.08 -8.72
C ARG A 138 -6.80 -1.56 -9.29
N HIS A 139 -7.24 -0.41 -8.81
CA HIS A 139 -8.49 0.22 -9.24
C HIS A 139 -8.31 1.75 -9.31
N GLY A 140 -9.13 2.44 -10.10
CA GLY A 140 -9.20 3.88 -10.16
C GLY A 140 -7.91 4.51 -10.69
N LEU A 141 -7.67 5.77 -10.32
CA LEU A 141 -6.47 6.50 -10.74
C LEU A 141 -5.22 5.94 -10.06
N GLY A 142 -4.13 5.86 -10.82
CA GLY A 142 -2.84 5.37 -10.33
C GLY A 142 -1.65 5.77 -11.19
N ARG A 143 -0.47 5.43 -10.69
CA ARG A 143 0.83 5.61 -11.32
C ARG A 143 1.58 4.29 -11.25
N PHE A 144 2.12 3.85 -12.38
CA PHE A 144 3.00 2.70 -12.45
C PHE A 144 4.37 3.15 -12.94
N TYR A 145 5.38 2.97 -12.11
CA TYR A 145 6.77 3.25 -12.39
C TYR A 145 7.42 1.97 -12.91
N HIS A 146 7.75 1.97 -14.20
CA HIS A 146 8.55 0.94 -14.85
C HIS A 146 10.02 1.26 -14.58
N MET A 147 10.51 0.88 -13.40
CA MET A 147 11.84 1.29 -12.94
C MET A 147 12.97 0.75 -13.83
N HIS A 148 12.79 -0.43 -14.43
CA HIS A 148 13.77 -1.00 -15.35
C HIS A 148 13.91 -0.20 -16.66
N THR A 149 12.83 0.41 -17.15
CA THR A 149 12.84 1.17 -18.41
C THR A 149 12.93 2.68 -18.16
N GLY A 150 12.72 3.14 -16.93
CA GLY A 150 12.69 4.57 -16.59
C GLY A 150 11.41 5.27 -17.05
N GLN A 151 10.30 4.55 -17.20
CA GLN A 151 9.03 5.09 -17.69
C GLN A 151 7.99 5.19 -16.58
N LEU A 152 7.18 6.24 -16.64
CA LEU A 152 6.00 6.45 -15.81
C LEU A 152 4.73 6.26 -16.65
N GLN A 153 3.84 5.40 -16.16
CA GLN A 153 2.49 5.21 -16.68
C GLN A 153 1.47 5.81 -15.71
N GLU A 154 0.79 6.88 -16.12
CA GLU A 154 -0.30 7.48 -15.33
C GLU A 154 -1.64 7.15 -16.00
N GLY A 155 -2.61 6.64 -15.25
CA GLY A 155 -3.83 6.13 -15.87
C GLY A 155 -4.98 5.79 -14.92
N CYS A 156 -5.93 5.03 -15.45
CA CYS A 156 -7.04 4.46 -14.72
C CYS A 156 -7.03 2.92 -14.84
N TRP A 157 -7.21 2.24 -13.71
CA TRP A 157 -7.28 0.78 -13.61
C TRP A 157 -8.68 0.33 -13.22
N VAL A 158 -9.13 -0.79 -13.78
CA VAL A 158 -10.38 -1.45 -13.41
C VAL A 158 -10.07 -2.93 -13.23
N ARG A 159 -10.28 -3.44 -12.01
CA ARG A 159 -10.04 -4.85 -11.66
C ARG A 159 -8.64 -5.34 -12.07
N GLY A 160 -7.63 -4.51 -11.83
CA GLY A 160 -6.23 -4.83 -12.13
C GLY A 160 -5.77 -4.52 -13.56
N VAL A 161 -6.70 -4.19 -14.48
CA VAL A 161 -6.41 -3.90 -15.89
C VAL A 161 -6.35 -2.39 -16.13
N CYS A 162 -5.29 -1.90 -16.77
CA CYS A 162 -5.18 -0.49 -17.17
C CYS A 162 -6.09 -0.23 -18.37
N VAL A 163 -7.10 0.63 -18.22
CA VAL A 163 -8.08 0.92 -19.28
C VAL A 163 -7.73 2.15 -20.11
N ARG A 164 -7.01 3.11 -19.52
CA ARG A 164 -6.53 4.33 -20.18
C ARG A 164 -5.29 4.83 -19.45
N SER A 165 -4.23 5.17 -20.18
CA SER A 165 -3.03 5.75 -19.60
C SER A 165 -2.26 6.66 -20.54
N LYS A 166 -1.42 7.52 -19.97
CA LYS A 166 -0.34 8.24 -20.63
C LYS A 166 0.99 7.64 -20.17
N MET A 167 1.92 7.45 -21.10
CA MET A 167 3.31 7.11 -20.82
C MET A 167 4.18 8.36 -20.91
N SER A 168 5.17 8.49 -20.02
CA SER A 168 6.17 9.55 -20.04
C SER A 168 7.49 9.06 -19.47
N ASP A 169 8.61 9.59 -19.94
CA ASP A 169 9.92 9.25 -19.37
C ASP A 169 10.14 9.96 -18.03
N ILE A 170 10.77 9.26 -17.09
CA ILE A 170 11.13 9.80 -15.78
C ILE A 170 12.44 10.59 -15.93
N ILE A 171 12.37 11.91 -15.69
CA ILE A 171 13.49 12.83 -15.93
C ILE A 171 14.62 12.66 -14.89
N ILE A 172 14.30 12.23 -13.66
CA ILE A 172 15.29 12.04 -12.59
C ILE A 172 15.72 10.57 -12.55
N ARG A 173 16.80 10.27 -13.27
CA ARG A 173 17.36 8.91 -13.48
C ARG A 173 18.31 8.50 -12.36
N GLN A 174 17.80 8.10 -11.18
CA GLN A 174 18.68 7.59 -10.13
C GLN A 174 18.97 6.08 -10.21
N PHE A 175 18.22 5.28 -10.98
CA PHE A 175 18.40 3.82 -11.05
C PHE A 175 17.92 3.21 -12.38
N CYS A 176 18.44 3.67 -13.52
CA CYS A 176 18.09 3.08 -14.83
C CYS A 176 19.33 2.42 -15.41
N ASP A 177 19.46 1.10 -15.25
CA ASP A 177 20.62 0.35 -15.76
C ASP A 177 20.63 0.28 -17.29
N LEU A 178 19.45 0.37 -17.92
CA LEU A 178 19.27 0.37 -19.37
C LEU A 178 18.15 1.38 -19.75
N PRO A 179 18.42 2.42 -20.55
CA PRO A 179 17.36 3.29 -21.08
C PRO A 179 16.41 2.49 -21.99
N THR A 180 15.15 2.92 -22.11
CA THR A 180 14.17 2.32 -23.04
C THR A 180 14.77 2.17 -24.43
N GLU A 181 14.61 1.01 -25.08
CA GLU A 181 15.03 0.81 -26.48
C GLU A 181 14.34 1.79 -27.44
N TYR A 182 13.09 2.15 -27.14
CA TYR A 182 12.26 3.08 -27.91
C TYR A 182 11.91 4.30 -27.05
N PRO A 183 12.78 5.33 -26.99
CA PRO A 183 12.49 6.54 -26.24
C PRO A 183 11.24 7.22 -26.80
N ILE A 184 10.42 7.79 -25.92
CA ILE A 184 9.24 8.54 -26.34
C ILE A 184 9.75 9.78 -27.10
N PRO A 185 9.40 9.95 -28.38
CA PRO A 185 9.90 11.05 -29.17
C PRO A 185 9.46 12.37 -28.54
N MET A 186 10.34 13.35 -28.54
CA MET A 186 10.00 14.68 -28.07
C MET A 186 8.93 15.26 -28.98
N GLU A 187 7.73 15.47 -28.44
CA GLU A 187 6.65 16.16 -29.13
C GLU A 187 7.10 17.60 -29.43
N THR A 188 7.46 17.86 -30.68
CA THR A 188 7.84 19.17 -31.18
C THR A 188 6.87 19.59 -32.26
N LEU A 189 6.46 20.86 -32.24
CA LEU A 189 5.68 21.42 -33.32
C LEU A 189 6.50 21.36 -34.62
N ARG A 190 5.99 20.62 -35.60
CA ARG A 190 6.58 20.60 -36.94
C ARG A 190 6.54 22.02 -37.50
N ASN A 191 7.69 22.60 -37.83
CA ASN A 191 7.82 23.99 -38.27
C ASN A 191 7.28 25.00 -37.24
N SER A 192 7.62 24.85 -35.96
CA SER A 192 7.25 25.77 -34.87
C SER A 192 7.38 27.25 -35.22
N ARG A 193 8.46 27.63 -35.95
CA ARG A 193 8.69 28.98 -36.44
C ARG A 193 7.62 29.46 -37.42
N LYS A 194 7.24 28.61 -38.39
CA LYS A 194 6.20 28.92 -39.36
C LYS A 194 4.83 29.06 -38.69
N ILE A 195 4.52 28.18 -37.74
CA ILE A 195 3.28 28.26 -36.96
C ILE A 195 3.24 29.56 -36.14
N LEU A 196 4.37 29.96 -35.55
CA LEU A 196 4.48 31.22 -34.83
C LEU A 196 4.28 32.42 -35.78
N GLU A 197 4.96 32.43 -36.93
CA GLU A 197 4.81 33.48 -37.95
C GLU A 197 3.34 33.58 -38.45
N GLU A 198 2.70 32.46 -38.77
CA GLU A 198 1.29 32.40 -39.19
C GLU A 198 0.34 32.90 -38.08
N SER A 199 0.62 32.52 -36.82
CA SER A 199 -0.16 32.96 -35.65
C SER A 199 -0.01 34.46 -35.39
N GLU A 200 1.19 35.01 -35.53
CA GLU A 200 1.46 36.44 -35.37
C GLU A 200 0.77 37.27 -36.47
N VAL A 201 0.81 36.80 -37.73
CA VAL A 201 0.11 37.45 -38.84
C VAL A 201 -1.39 37.47 -38.59
N TRP A 202 -1.97 36.34 -38.19
CA TRP A 202 -3.39 36.24 -37.88
C TRP A 202 -3.80 37.15 -36.72
N LEU A 203 -3.00 37.21 -35.65
CA LEU A 203 -3.25 38.10 -34.51
C LEU A 203 -3.22 39.58 -34.92
N LYS A 204 -2.24 39.99 -35.74
CA LYS A 204 -2.14 41.37 -36.24
C LYS A 204 -3.33 41.75 -37.13
N GLN A 205 -3.79 40.85 -38.00
CA GLN A 205 -4.98 41.06 -38.82
C GLN A 205 -6.22 41.26 -37.95
N ARG A 206 -6.41 40.40 -36.95
CA ARG A 206 -7.58 40.43 -36.06
C ARG A 206 -7.59 41.65 -35.13
N ILE A 207 -6.43 42.11 -34.66
CA ILE A 207 -6.31 43.38 -33.92
C ILE A 207 -6.63 44.56 -34.85
N GLY A 208 -6.09 44.55 -36.08
CA GLY A 208 -6.41 45.59 -37.07
C GLY A 208 -7.89 45.63 -37.45
N GLU A 209 -8.56 44.49 -37.55
CA GLU A 209 -10.02 44.40 -37.75
C GLU A 209 -10.80 44.98 -36.56
N VAL A 210 -10.37 44.70 -35.32
CA VAL A 210 -10.97 45.28 -34.11
C VAL A 210 -10.79 46.80 -34.09
N ASP A 211 -9.60 47.31 -34.41
CA ASP A 211 -9.30 48.75 -34.46
C ASP A 211 -10.09 49.46 -35.56
N ASN A 212 -10.23 48.83 -36.74
CA ASN A 212 -11.04 49.35 -37.83
C ASN A 212 -12.54 49.36 -37.49
N ASN A 213 -13.03 48.31 -36.83
CA ASN A 213 -14.41 48.27 -36.34
C ASN A 213 -14.66 49.34 -35.26
N LEU A 214 -13.69 49.58 -34.37
CA LEU A 214 -13.78 50.66 -33.37
C LEU A 214 -13.80 52.04 -34.03
N LYS A 215 -12.90 52.29 -35.00
CA LYS A 215 -12.88 53.56 -35.76
C LYS A 215 -14.18 53.80 -36.52
N HIS A 216 -14.70 52.78 -37.19
CA HIS A 216 -15.98 52.87 -37.90
C HIS A 216 -17.16 53.17 -36.97
N CYS A 217 -17.12 52.68 -35.72
CA CYS A 217 -18.11 53.02 -34.71
C CYS A 217 -17.96 54.46 -34.19
N ILE A 218 -16.73 54.97 -34.07
CA ILE A 218 -16.44 56.35 -33.64
C ILE A 218 -16.81 57.35 -34.74
N ASP A 219 -16.50 57.08 -36.01
CA ASP A 219 -16.80 57.97 -37.15
C ASP A 219 -18.30 58.06 -37.48
N LYS A 220 -19.12 57.19 -36.89
CA LYS A 220 -20.60 57.17 -37.03
C LYS A 220 -21.34 57.83 -35.86
N MET A 221 -20.63 58.30 -34.84
CA MET A 221 -21.18 59.12 -33.74
C MET A 221 -21.04 60.60 -34.05
#